data_AF-A0A0J9WEZ3-F1
#
_entry.id   AF-A0A0J9WEZ3-F1
#
_cell.length_a   1.000
_cell.length_b   1.000
_cell.length_c   1.000
_cell.angle_alpha   90.00
_cell.angle_beta   90.00
_cell.angle_gamma   90.00
#
_symmetry.space_group_name_H-M   'P 1'
#
loop_
_entity.id
_entity.type
_entity.pdbx_description
1 polymer ?
#
loop_
_entity_poly.entity_id
_entity_poly.type
_entity_poly.pdbx_seq_one_letter_code
_entity_poly.pdbx_strand_id
1 'polypeptide(L)' 'MGKVHGSLARAGKVKNQTPKVPKVSKRKKLTGRAKKRQLYNRRFSDGTGRKKGPNSKL' A
#
# COMPACT_ATOMS: atom_id res chain seq x y z
N MET A 1 -38.07 13.64 7.94
CA MET A 1 -36.92 14.22 7.22
C MET A 1 -36.27 15.26 8.11
N GLY A 2 -35.21 14.88 8.85
CA GLY A 2 -34.54 15.78 9.78
C GLY A 2 -33.66 16.80 9.05
N LYS A 3 -33.59 18.03 9.56
CA LYS A 3 -32.64 19.04 9.07
C LYS A 3 -31.22 18.48 9.18
N VAL A 4 -30.52 18.39 8.06
CA VAL A 4 -29.12 17.93 8.04
C VAL A 4 -28.24 19.11 8.45
N HIS A 5 -27.66 19.04 9.63
CA HIS A 5 -26.74 20.06 10.14
C HIS A 5 -25.32 19.78 9.64
N GLY A 6 -24.81 20.66 8.78
CA GLY A 6 -23.42 20.62 8.33
C GLY A 6 -23.15 21.65 7.23
N SER A 7 -22.14 22.49 7.42
CA SER A 7 -21.72 23.44 6.38
C SER A 7 -20.77 22.77 5.38
N LEU A 8 -20.89 23.14 4.10
CA LEU A 8 -20.01 22.65 3.03
C LEU A 8 -18.60 23.30 3.04
N ALA A 9 -18.37 24.26 3.94
CA ALA A 9 -17.14 25.06 4.01
C ALA A 9 -15.85 24.25 4.20
N ARG A 10 -15.93 23.01 4.69
CA ARG A 10 -14.77 22.13 4.95
C ARG A 10 -14.51 21.11 3.85
N ALA A 11 -15.27 21.15 2.75
CA ALA A 11 -15.09 20.22 1.64
C ALA A 11 -13.65 20.31 1.09
N GLY A 12 -12.98 19.16 0.97
CA GLY A 12 -11.62 19.09 0.41
C GLY A 12 -10.47 19.54 1.32
N LYS A 13 -10.72 20.02 2.55
CA LYS A 13 -9.67 20.54 3.48
C LYS A 13 -8.43 19.64 3.55
N VAL A 14 -8.63 18.36 3.82
CA VAL A 14 -7.53 17.41 4.07
C VAL A 14 -6.73 17.09 2.81
N LYS A 15 -7.41 16.91 1.68
CA LYS A 15 -6.74 16.61 0.39
C LYS A 15 -5.93 17.79 -0.12
N ASN A 16 -6.39 19.02 0.16
CA ASN A 16 -5.70 20.25 -0.25
C ASN A 16 -4.55 20.60 0.71
N GLN A 17 -4.67 20.25 1.99
CA GLN A 17 -3.61 20.49 2.98
C GLN A 17 -2.41 19.55 2.81
N THR A 18 -2.64 18.32 2.34
CA THR A 18 -1.57 17.32 2.21
C THR A 18 -0.67 17.61 1.00
N PRO A 19 0.67 17.49 1.14
CA PRO A 19 1.58 17.73 0.03
C PRO A 19 1.34 16.70 -1.09
N LYS A 20 1.34 17.17 -2.34
CA LYS A 20 1.12 16.31 -3.51
C LYS A 20 2.41 15.59 -3.88
N VAL A 21 2.60 14.37 -3.37
CA VAL A 21 3.77 13.55 -3.69
C VAL A 21 3.55 12.79 -5.02
N PRO A 22 4.41 12.96 -6.04
CA PRO A 22 4.33 12.20 -7.28
C PRO A 22 4.70 10.74 -7.07
N LYS A 23 4.22 9.85 -7.96
CA LYS A 23 4.62 8.44 -7.92
C LYS A 23 6.06 8.31 -8.43
N VAL A 24 6.91 7.65 -7.63
CA VAL A 24 8.27 7.29 -8.05
C VAL A 24 8.22 6.23 -9.16
N SER A 25 9.07 6.38 -10.18
CA SER A 25 9.21 5.39 -11.24
C SER A 25 9.76 4.07 -10.67
N LYS A 26 9.15 2.95 -11.06
CA LYS A 26 9.54 1.61 -10.59
C LYS A 26 9.56 0.66 -11.78
N ARG A 27 10.44 -0.34 -11.71
CA ARG A 27 10.43 -1.44 -12.68
C ARG A 27 9.05 -2.08 -12.74
N LYS A 28 8.63 -2.48 -13.94
CA LYS A 28 7.35 -3.17 -14.15
C LYS A 28 7.30 -4.41 -13.27
N LYS A 29 6.21 -4.55 -12.51
CA LYS A 29 6.01 -5.72 -11.64
C LYS A 29 5.82 -6.97 -12.51
N LEU A 30 6.39 -8.09 -12.06
CA LEU A 30 6.07 -9.40 -12.62
C LEU A 30 4.57 -9.67 -12.43
N THR A 31 3.95 -10.30 -13.43
CA THR A 31 2.53 -10.67 -13.45
C THR A 31 2.37 -12.19 -13.59
N GLY A 32 1.17 -12.70 -13.29
CA GLY A 32 0.80 -14.11 -13.48
C GLY A 32 1.74 -15.10 -12.78
N ARG A 33 2.17 -16.12 -13.54
CA ARG A 33 3.01 -17.23 -13.07
C ARG A 33 4.37 -16.76 -12.55
N ALA A 34 4.98 -15.76 -13.19
CA ALA A 34 6.28 -15.22 -12.76
C ALA A 34 6.18 -14.59 -11.37
N LYS A 35 5.08 -13.86 -11.09
CA LYS A 35 4.82 -13.31 -9.75
C LYS A 35 4.61 -14.41 -8.70
N LYS A 36 3.89 -15.47 -9.05
CA LYS A 36 3.64 -16.60 -8.14
C LYS A 36 4.94 -17.35 -7.80
N ARG A 37 5.82 -17.58 -8.77
CA ARG A 37 7.15 -18.15 -8.54
C ARG A 37 7.98 -17.29 -7.57
N GLN A 38 8.04 -15.98 -7.80
CA GLN A 38 8.76 -15.06 -6.91
C GLN A 38 8.21 -15.07 -5.47
N LEU A 39 6.88 -15.17 -5.30
CA LEU A 39 6.25 -15.24 -3.98
C LEU A 39 6.55 -16.55 -3.26
N TYR A 40 6.55 -17.68 -3.97
CA TYR A 40 6.91 -18.97 -3.41
C TYR A 40 8.35 -18.95 -2.91
N ASN A 41 9.28 -18.52 -3.76
CA ASN A 41 10.69 -18.51 -3.40
C ASN A 41 10.96 -17.67 -2.14
N ARG A 42 10.43 -16.43 -2.12
CA ARG A 42 10.57 -15.51 -0.98
C ARG A 42 9.99 -16.06 0.33
N ARG A 43 8.91 -16.84 0.26
CA ARG A 43 8.20 -17.33 1.45
C ARG A 43 8.74 -18.66 1.97
N PHE A 44 9.20 -19.53 1.08
CA PHE A 44 9.39 -20.93 1.39
C PHE A 44 10.76 -21.50 1.02
N SER A 45 11.45 -20.98 -0.02
CA SER A 45 12.75 -21.53 -0.43
C SER A 45 13.94 -20.83 0.22
N ASP A 46 13.91 -19.50 0.31
CA ASP A 46 15.12 -18.71 0.61
C ASP A 46 15.24 -18.34 2.11
N GLY A 47 14.48 -19.00 2.99
CA GLY A 47 14.31 -18.64 4.39
C GLY A 47 15.25 -19.37 5.36
N THR A 48 16.54 -19.05 5.36
CA THR A 48 17.47 -19.45 6.44
C THR A 48 17.29 -18.52 7.65
N GLY A 49 16.28 -18.76 8.51
CA GLY A 49 16.09 -17.99 9.75
C GLY A 49 14.75 -18.15 10.46
N ARG A 50 14.63 -17.59 11.68
CA ARG A 50 13.37 -17.55 12.45
C ARG A 50 12.25 -16.89 11.62
N LYS A 51 11.05 -17.50 11.60
CA LYS A 51 9.87 -17.02 10.86
C LYS A 51 9.45 -15.61 11.33
N LYS A 52 10.01 -14.56 10.74
CA LYS A 52 9.52 -13.18 10.88
C LYS A 52 8.27 -12.99 10.01
N GLY A 53 7.36 -12.12 10.45
CA GLY A 53 6.19 -11.75 9.65
C GLY A 53 6.60 -11.09 8.32
N PRO A 54 5.76 -11.14 7.27
CA PRO A 54 6.11 -10.69 5.91
C PRO A 54 6.45 -9.19 5.78
N ASN A 55 6.22 -8.40 6.84
CA ASN A 55 6.54 -6.98 6.91
C ASN A 55 6.94 -6.60 8.35
N SER A 56 7.83 -7.38 8.99
CA SER A 56 8.34 -7.02 10.30
C SER A 56 9.21 -5.77 10.20
N LYS A 57 8.84 -4.70 10.92
CA LYS A 57 9.61 -3.45 11.01
C LYS A 57 10.63 -3.44 12.17
N LEU A 58 10.91 -4.62 12.73
CA LEU A 58 11.96 -4.84 13.72
C LEU A 58 13.33 -4.69 13.08
#